data_AF-A0A1Z8L1G3-F1
#
_entry.id   AF-A0A1Z8L1G3-F1
#
_cell.length_a   1.000
_cell.length_b   1.000
_cell.length_c   1.000
_cell.angle_alpha   90.00
_cell.angle_beta   90.00
_cell.angle_gamma   90.00
#
_symmetry.space_group_name_H-M   'P 1'
#
loop_
_entity.id
_entity.type
_entity.pdbx_description
1 polymer ?
#
loop_
_entity_poly.entity_id
_entity_poly.type
_entity_poly.pdbx_seq_one_letter_code
_entity_poly.pdbx_strand_id
1 'polypeptide(L)' 'MDYSTKLVTFSKKSVNEMAKKTGGRTSVPQIFVDEKYFGGLLELKDYYKEK' A
#
# COMPACT_ATOMS: atom_id res chain seq x y z
N MET A 1 -3.28 -20.32 3.72
CA MET A 1 -3.34 -18.85 3.71
C MET A 1 -3.08 -18.41 2.28
N ASP A 2 -4.13 -17.94 1.59
CA ASP A 2 -4.06 -17.54 0.19
C ASP A 2 -3.74 -16.05 0.14
N TYR A 3 -2.45 -15.72 0.00
CA TYR A 3 -2.04 -14.32 -0.15
C TYR A 3 -2.35 -13.91 -1.58
N SER A 4 -3.58 -13.44 -1.82
CA SER A 4 -3.91 -12.79 -3.08
C SER A 4 -3.17 -11.45 -3.14
N THR A 5 -1.89 -11.47 -3.51
CA THR A 5 -1.09 -10.29 -3.81
C THR A 5 -1.59 -9.74 -5.14
N LYS A 6 -2.70 -9.00 -5.10
CA LYS A 6 -3.25 -8.35 -6.30
C LYS A 6 -2.23 -7.30 -6.77
N LEU A 7 -1.70 -7.55 -7.96
CA LEU A 7 -0.70 -6.75 -8.67
C LEU A 7 -1.12 -5.27 -8.75
N VAL A 8 -0.23 -4.37 -8.34
CA VAL A 8 -0.39 -2.91 -8.48
C VAL A 8 0.03 -2.51 -9.89
N THR A 9 -0.91 -2.05 -10.72
CA THR A 9 -0.64 -1.60 -12.10
C THR A 9 -0.35 -0.10 -12.18
N PHE A 10 0.69 0.28 -12.92
CA PHE A 10 1.08 1.66 -13.19
C PHE A 10 0.28 2.27 -14.35
N SER A 11 -0.97 2.63 -14.09
CA SER A 11 -1.74 3.53 -14.95
C SER A 11 -1.74 4.93 -14.33
N LYS A 12 -1.65 6.00 -15.15
CA LYS A 12 -1.83 7.39 -14.67
C LYS A 12 -3.14 7.58 -13.90
N LYS A 13 -4.19 6.83 -14.28
CA LYS A 13 -5.48 6.81 -13.58
C LYS A 13 -5.34 6.24 -12.16
N SER A 14 -4.52 5.19 -12.02
CA SER A 14 -4.22 4.55 -10.74
C SER A 14 -3.38 5.44 -9.81
N VAL A 15 -2.52 6.32 -10.34
CA VAL A 15 -1.73 7.26 -9.51
C VAL A 15 -2.64 8.26 -8.78
N ASN A 16 -3.64 8.83 -9.46
CA ASN A 16 -4.60 9.77 -8.83
C ASN A 16 -5.47 9.08 -7.77
N GLU A 17 -5.90 7.85 -8.05
CA GLU A 17 -6.67 7.05 -7.08
C GLU A 17 -5.82 6.70 -5.85
N MET A 18 -4.56 6.32 -6.05
CA MET A 18 -3.62 6.05 -4.95
C MET A 18 -3.32 7.32 -4.14
N ALA A 19 -3.04 8.45 -4.79
CA ALA A 19 -2.80 9.72 -4.11
C ALA A 19 -4.00 10.13 -3.23
N LYS A 20 -5.24 9.93 -3.69
CA LYS A 20 -6.44 10.17 -2.85
C LYS A 20 -6.46 9.26 -1.63
N LYS A 21 -6.15 7.97 -1.79
CA LYS A 21 -6.16 6.98 -0.70
C LYS A 21 -5.02 7.17 0.31
N THR A 22 -3.88 7.72 -0.10
CA THR A 22 -2.68 7.89 0.72
C THR A 22 -2.47 9.32 1.25
N GLY A 23 -3.45 10.22 1.05
CA GLY A 23 -3.36 11.61 1.49
C GLY A 23 -2.35 12.46 0.68
N GLY A 24 -2.18 12.15 -0.60
CA GLY A 24 -1.31 12.87 -1.53
C GLY A 24 0.08 12.27 -1.71
N ARG A 25 0.37 11.12 -1.10
CA ARG A 25 1.69 10.48 -1.23
C ARG A 25 1.86 9.82 -2.60
N THR A 26 2.95 10.17 -3.27
CA THR A 26 3.29 9.71 -4.62
C THR A 26 4.47 8.74 -4.65
N SER A 27 5.22 8.61 -3.54
CA SER A 27 6.29 7.62 -3.39
C SER A 27 5.72 6.21 -3.45
N VAL A 28 6.47 5.25 -3.99
CA VAL A 28 6.07 3.83 -4.04
C VAL A 28 7.17 2.96 -3.40
N PRO A 29 6.84 1.82 -2.78
CA PRO A 29 5.51 1.21 -2.68
C PRO A 29 4.58 1.90 -1.66
N GLN A 30 3.26 1.75 -1.88
CA GLN A 30 2.19 2.15 -0.97
C GLN A 30 1.32 0.93 -0.68
N ILE A 31 1.44 0.38 0.51
CA ILE A 31 0.93 -0.95 0.87
C ILE A 31 -0.40 -0.81 1.62
N PHE A 32 -1.38 -1.61 1.20
CA PHE A 32 -2.66 -1.79 1.86
C PHE A 32 -2.87 -3.28 2.14
N VAL A 33 -3.26 -3.63 3.37
CA VAL A 33 -3.63 -5.00 3.76
C VAL A 33 -4.94 -4.91 4.54
N ASP A 34 -5.96 -5.70 4.16
CA ASP A 34 -7.29 -5.71 4.79
C ASP A 34 -7.86 -4.30 4.99
N GLU A 35 -7.83 -3.48 3.92
CA GLU A 35 -8.29 -2.07 3.91
C GLU A 35 -7.49 -1.10 4.79
N LYS A 36 -6.54 -1.59 5.60
CA LYS A 36 -5.61 -0.77 6.38
C LYS A 36 -4.42 -0.34 5.53
N TYR A 37 -4.13 0.96 5.55
CA TYR A 37 -2.96 1.54 4.92
C TYR A 37 -1.73 1.43 5.82
N PHE A 38 -0.64 0.89 5.28
CA PHE A 38 0.64 0.73 5.98
C PHE A 38 1.73 1.69 5.51
N GLY A 39 1.60 2.30 4.33
CA GLY A 39 2.68 3.10 3.77
C GLY A 39 3.72 2.22 3.08
N GLY A 40 5.00 2.39 3.42
CA GLY A 40 6.09 1.62 2.84
C GLY A 40 6.27 0.22 3.46
N LEU A 41 7.32 -0.45 2.99
CA LEU A 41 7.70 -1.78 3.49
C LEU A 41 8.22 -1.74 4.93
N LEU A 42 8.84 -0.64 5.36
CA LEU A 42 9.38 -0.50 6.71
C LEU A 42 8.25 -0.52 7.73
N GLU A 43 7.24 0.32 7.50
CA GLU A 43 6.07 0.44 8.35
C GLU A 43 5.28 -0.87 8.43
N LEU A 44 5.18 -1.61 7.31
CA LEU A 44 4.59 -2.94 7.31
C LEU A 44 5.38 -3.91 8.18
N LYS A 45 6.72 -3.95 8.05
CA LYS A 45 7.58 -4.83 8.84
C LYS A 45 7.47 -4.52 10.33
N ASP A 46 7.45 -3.26 10.69
CA ASP A 46 7.39 -2.86 12.10
C ASP A 46 6.05 -3.26 12.73
N TYR A 47 4.93 -3.13 12.01
CA TYR A 47 3.64 -3.60 12.50
C TYR A 47 3.58 -5.10 12.84
N TYR A 48 4.26 -5.95 12.06
CA TYR A 48 4.28 -7.40 12.28
C TYR A 48 5.38 -7.87 13.23
N LYS A 49 6.36 -7.02 13.59
CA LYS A 49 7.36 -7.33 14.61
C LYS A 49 6.82 -7.15 16.03
N GLU A 50 5.87 -6.24 16.23
CA GLU A 50 5.27 -5.94 17.54
C GLU A 50 4.07 -6.85 17.89
N LYS A 51 3.87 -7.93 17.12
CA LYS A 51 2.77 -8.90 17.29
C LYS A 51 3.33 -10.30 17.52
#